data_AF-A0A972GR84-F1
#
_entry.id   AF-A0A972GR84-F1
#
_cell.length_a   1.000
_cell.length_b   1.000
_cell.length_c   1.000
_cell.angle_alpha   90.00
_cell.angle_beta   90.00
_cell.angle_gamma   90.00
#
_symmetry.space_group_name_H-M   'P 1'
#
loop_
_entity.id
_entity.type
_entity.pdbx_description
1 polymer ?
#
loop_
_entity_poly.entity_id
_entity_poly.type
_entity_poly.pdbx_seq_one_letter_code
_entity_poly.pdbx_strand_id
1 'polypeptide(L)' 'MWTVIYIAPTAKIADRIKTKLTEEGFLVQVRAINMTKNQFEIVVPEGELEEVQDVLNSILHRS' A
#
# COMPACT_ATOMS: atom_id res chain seq x y z
N MET A 1 3.16 -13.88 -6.93
CA MET A 1 1.85 -13.79 -6.23
C MET A 1 1.58 -12.33 -5.87
N TRP A 2 0.39 -11.95 -5.36
CA TRP A 2 0.15 -10.62 -4.78
C TRP A 2 0.19 -10.72 -3.26
N THR A 3 0.94 -9.83 -2.62
CA THR A 3 1.17 -9.84 -1.16
C THR A 3 0.66 -8.56 -0.54
N VAL A 4 -0.02 -8.67 0.60
CA VAL A 4 -0.48 -7.52 1.39
C VAL A 4 0.68 -6.93 2.17
N ILE A 5 0.95 -5.64 1.96
CA ILE A 5 2.03 -4.91 2.65
C ILE A 5 1.49 -3.99 3.74
N TYR A 6 0.23 -3.57 3.64
CA TYR A 6 -0.36 -2.60 4.55
C TYR A 6 -1.89 -2.68 4.51
N ILE A 7 -2.53 -2.41 5.66
CA ILE A 7 -3.98 -2.28 5.77
C ILE A 7 -4.29 -0.86 6.23
N ALA A 8 -4.78 -0.04 5.30
CA ALA A 8 -5.14 1.34 5.56
C ALA A 8 -6.54 1.44 6.19
N PRO A 9 -6.73 2.31 7.21
CA PRO A 9 -8.02 2.48 7.88
C PRO A 9 -8.99 3.42 7.13
N THR A 10 -8.54 4.05 6.04
CA THR A 10 -9.36 4.91 5.19
C THR A 10 -8.90 4.84 3.73
N ALA A 11 -9.82 5.13 2.80
CA ALA A 11 -9.51 5.20 1.37
C ALA A 11 -8.44 6.26 1.07
N LYS A 12 -8.49 7.39 1.77
CA LYS A 12 -7.54 8.50 1.59
C LYS A 12 -6.10 8.09 1.92
N ILE A 13 -5.90 7.32 2.98
CA ILE A 13 -4.56 6.81 3.34
C ILE A 13 -4.10 5.77 2.31
N ALA A 14 -4.99 4.86 1.92
CA ALA A 14 -4.68 3.85 0.92
C ALA A 14 -4.23 4.47 -0.42
N ASP A 15 -4.96 5.49 -0.87
CA ASP A 15 -4.69 6.19 -2.12
C ASP A 15 -3.38 7.00 -2.06
N ARG A 16 -3.08 7.64 -0.93
CA ARG A 16 -1.81 8.33 -0.71
C ARG A 16 -0.62 7.37 -0.80
N ILE A 17 -0.71 6.21 -0.14
CA ILE A 17 0.38 5.22 -0.16
C ILE A 17 0.54 4.63 -1.56
N LYS A 18 -0.57 4.27 -2.22
CA LYS A 18 -0.56 3.81 -3.62
C LYS A 18 0.12 4.83 -4.53
N THR A 19 -0.27 6.09 -4.46
CA THR A 19 0.29 7.17 -5.29
C THR A 19 1.80 7.27 -5.09
N LYS A 20 2.26 7.30 -3.84
CA LYS A 20 3.69 7.39 -3.52
C LYS A 20 4.49 6.20 -4.05
N LEU A 21 3.99 4.99 -3.88
CA LEU A 21 4.66 3.80 -4.40
C LEU A 21 4.64 3.74 -5.94
N THR A 22 3.54 4.17 -6.57
CA THR A 22 3.45 4.25 -8.04
C THR A 22 4.36 5.34 -8.61
N GLU A 23 4.56 6.46 -7.91
CA GLU A 23 5.54 7.51 -8.28
C GLU A 23 6.98 6.96 -8.31
N GLU A 24 7.31 6.01 -7.43
CA GLU A 24 8.61 5.33 -7.41
C GLU A 24 8.71 4.20 -8.46
N GLY A 25 7.64 3.91 -9.19
CA GLY A 25 7.61 2.92 -10.27
C GLY A 25 7.09 1.54 -9.88
N PHE A 26 6.63 1.33 -8.64
CA PHE A 26 6.10 0.04 -8.19
C PHE A 26 4.67 -0.22 -8.66
N LEU A 27 4.36 -1.50 -8.90
CA LEU A 27 3.01 -1.91 -9.21
C LEU A 27 2.21 -2.10 -7.91
N VAL A 28 1.19 -1.26 -7.70
CA VAL A 28 0.39 -1.29 -6.47
C VAL A 28 -1.11 -1.37 -6.76
N GLN A 29 -1.80 -2.25 -6.04
CA GLN A 29 -3.26 -2.34 -6.05
C GLN A 29 -3.81 -2.05 -4.65
N VAL A 30 -4.99 -1.43 -4.62
CA VAL A 30 -5.77 -1.20 -3.40
C VAL A 30 -7.05 -2.02 -3.48
N ARG A 31 -7.33 -2.81 -2.44
CA ARG A 31 -8.53 -3.66 -2.35
C ARG A 31 -9.32 -3.31 -1.11
N ALA A 32 -10.61 -3.02 -1.26
CA ALA A 32 -11.49 -2.83 -0.11
C ALA A 32 -11.82 -4.21 0.48
N ILE A 33 -11.47 -4.43 1.75
CA ILE A 33 -11.74 -5.71 2.43
C ILE A 33 -13.21 -5.78 2.82
N ASN A 34 -13.75 -4.67 3.33
CA ASN A 34 -15.09 -4.63 3.87
C ASN A 34 -15.66 -3.22 3.81
N MET A 35 -16.75 -3.03 3.07
CA MET A 35 -17.40 -1.71 2.89
C MET A 35 -17.85 -1.11 4.23
N THR A 36 -18.16 -1.94 5.22
CA THR A 36 -18.65 -1.50 6.54
C THR A 36 -17.54 -1.06 7.48
N LYS A 37 -16.32 -1.61 7.34
CA LYS A 37 -15.18 -1.32 8.24
C LYS A 37 -14.20 -0.30 7.64
N ASN A 38 -14.41 0.14 6.39
CA ASN A 38 -13.53 1.08 5.68
C ASN A 38 -12.04 0.67 5.70
N GLN A 39 -11.76 -0.64 5.61
CA GLN A 39 -10.39 -1.16 5.57
C GLN A 39 -9.98 -1.46 4.13
N PHE A 40 -8.76 -1.06 3.79
CA PHE A 40 -8.21 -1.15 2.45
C PHE A 40 -6.84 -1.85 2.49
N GLU A 41 -6.74 -3.01 1.88
CA GLU A 41 -5.48 -3.69 1.64
C GLU A 41 -4.72 -2.99 0.53
N ILE A 42 -3.43 -2.80 0.77
CA ILE A 42 -2.47 -2.40 -0.24
C ILE A 42 -1.64 -3.63 -0.55
N VAL A 43 -1.64 -4.02 -1.83
CA VAL A 43 -0.96 -5.22 -2.30
C VAL A 43 0.02 -4.91 -3.43
N VAL A 44 1.12 -5.65 -3.46
CA VAL A 44 2.18 -5.56 -4.48
C VAL A 44 2.59 -6.94 -4.98
N PRO A 45 3.23 -7.05 -6.16
CA PRO A 45 3.88 -8.27 -6.59
C PRO A 45 4.90 -8.73 -5.56
N GLU A 46 4.88 -10.02 -5.24
CA GLU A 46 5.83 -10.63 -4.30
C GLU A 46 7.30 -10.38 -4.66
N GLY A 47 7.63 -10.29 -5.96
CA GLY A 47 8.98 -9.99 -6.43
C GLY A 47 9.49 -8.58 -6.11
N GLU A 48 8.60 -7.65 -5.74
CA GLU A 48 8.93 -6.27 -5.39
C GLU A 48 8.82 -6.02 -3.87
N LEU A 49 8.51 -7.06 -3.08
CA LEU A 49 8.13 -6.92 -1.67
C LEU A 49 9.22 -6.26 -0.80
N GLU A 50 10.48 -6.65 -0.99
CA GLU A 50 11.60 -6.17 -0.18
C GLU A 50 11.85 -4.67 -0.43
N GLU A 51 11.96 -4.27 -1.70
CA GLU A 51 12.14 -2.87 -2.10
C GLU A 51 10.96 -1.98 -1.68
N VAL A 52 9.74 -2.49 -1.83
CA VAL A 52 8.53 -1.77 -1.40
C VAL A 52 8.50 -1.56 0.11
N GLN A 53 8.99 -2.51 0.92
CA GLN A 53 9.02 -2.34 2.38
C GLN A 53 9.92 -1.17 2.81
N ASP A 54 11.08 -1.01 2.18
CA ASP A 54 12.00 0.09 2.48
C ASP A 54 11.35 1.45 2.16
N VAL A 55 10.71 1.56 1.00
CA VAL A 55 10.01 2.78 0.58
C VAL A 55 8.77 3.04 1.44
N LEU A 56 7.99 2.00 1.76
CA LEU A 56 6.82 2.12 2.63
C LEU A 56 7.20 2.65 4.02
N ASN A 57 8.30 2.15 4.60
CA ASN A 57 8.80 2.64 5.89
C ASN A 57 9.13 4.13 5.83
N SER A 58 9.78 4.59 4.76
CA SER A 58 10.02 6.03 4.53
C SER A 58 8.72 6.85 4.46
N ILE A 59 7.69 6.33 3.77
CA ILE A 59 6.38 7.00 3.65
C ILE A 59 5.67 7.14 5.01
N LEU A 60 5.75 6.10 5.86
CA LEU A 60 5.03 6.05 7.14
C LEU A 60 5.71 6.82 8.28
N HIS A 61 7.04 6.88 8.31
CA HIS A 61 7.80 7.48 9.42
C HIS A 61 8.10 8.97 9.23
N ARG A 62 7.73 9.58 8.10
CA ARG A 62 7.87 11.03 7.90
C ARG A 62 6.71 11.78 8.58
N SER A 63 6.78 11.89 9.91
CA SER A 63 5.96 12.75 10.76
C SER A 63 6.64 14.08 11.06
#